data_AF-A0A6A4FN29-F1
#
_entry.id   AF-A0A6A4FN29-F1
#
_cell.length_a   1.000
_cell.length_b   1.000
_cell.length_c   1.000
_cell.angle_alpha   90.00
_cell.angle_beta   90.00
_cell.angle_gamma   90.00
#
_symmetry.space_group_name_H-M   'P 1'
#
loop_
_entity.id
_entity.type
_entity.pdbx_description
1 polymer ?
#
loop_
_entity_poly.entity_id
_entity_poly.type
_entity_poly.pdbx_seq_one_letter_code
_entity_poly.pdbx_strand_id
1 'polypeptide(L)'
;MVKHSGGFHHGQVVGTAPTQVTIRLLDETIVLPLSEVTPVAPVVALLLEALEFSEEVWDFDELVEAHHAILDRICGNITSVGSNNIPDVLEGIVEDSSMPTSEAEMTWINPKTGAEVTFALQHAVDYAYYLDGDVHPVPTTVGSSFCQPSVQMSSRRRPDSTSPSVSSNALTLFDPELDDDDDSISEPIDQTTVDAAGSLR
;
A
#
# COMPACT_ATOMS: atom_id res chain seq x y z
N MET A 1 -22.01 -3.35 -3.90
CA MET A 1 -22.83 -2.22 -4.37
C MET A 1 -24.13 -2.19 -3.60
N VAL A 2 -24.62 -1.00 -3.32
CA VAL A 2 -25.87 -0.74 -2.58
C VAL A 2 -26.60 0.42 -3.23
N LYS A 3 -27.92 0.45 -3.12
CA LYS A 3 -28.74 1.59 -3.50
C LYS A 3 -28.92 2.50 -2.28
N HIS A 4 -28.42 3.73 -2.34
CA HIS A 4 -28.45 4.66 -1.22
C HIS A 4 -28.55 6.10 -1.73
N SER A 5 -29.28 6.98 -1.02
CA SER A 5 -29.38 8.41 -1.35
C SER A 5 -29.75 8.76 -2.82
N GLY A 6 -30.51 7.89 -3.50
CA GLY A 6 -30.95 8.10 -4.89
C GLY A 6 -29.93 7.70 -5.96
N GLY A 7 -28.88 6.96 -5.57
CA GLY A 7 -27.86 6.43 -6.46
C GLY A 7 -27.37 5.03 -6.05
N PHE A 8 -26.48 4.49 -6.88
CA PHE A 8 -25.73 3.29 -6.58
C PHE A 8 -24.33 3.66 -6.07
N HIS A 9 -23.94 3.02 -4.98
CA HIS A 9 -22.66 3.26 -4.33
C HIS A 9 -21.88 1.96 -4.15
N HIS A 10 -20.56 2.09 -4.23
CA HIS A 10 -19.61 1.02 -4.03
C HIS A 10 -18.88 1.23 -2.71
N GLY A 11 -18.56 0.12 -2.05
CA GLY A 11 -17.98 0.16 -0.73
C GLY A 11 -17.72 -1.23 -0.19
N GLN A 12 -17.28 -1.28 1.05
CA GLN A 12 -16.81 -2.50 1.68
C GLN A 12 -17.70 -2.93 2.84
N VAL A 13 -17.98 -4.23 2.94
CA VAL A 13 -18.58 -4.81 4.15
C VAL A 13 -17.55 -4.75 5.28
N VAL A 14 -17.84 -4.00 6.34
CA VAL A 14 -16.97 -3.84 7.52
C VAL A 14 -17.55 -4.48 8.78
N GLY A 15 -18.81 -4.93 8.72
CA GLY A 15 -19.46 -5.63 9.82
C GLY A 15 -20.66 -6.43 9.33
N THR A 16 -20.96 -7.52 10.03
CA THR A 16 -22.12 -8.36 9.74
C THR A 16 -22.87 -8.67 11.03
N ALA A 17 -24.19 -8.65 10.92
CA ALA A 17 -25.14 -9.14 11.91
C ALA A 17 -26.05 -10.19 11.21
N PRO A 18 -26.90 -10.94 11.93
CA PRO A 18 -27.64 -12.06 11.35
C PRO A 18 -28.50 -11.70 10.11
N THR A 19 -29.03 -10.48 10.03
CA THR A 19 -29.90 -10.02 8.93
C THR A 19 -29.46 -8.71 8.31
N GLN A 20 -28.39 -8.11 8.82
CA GLN A 20 -27.92 -6.78 8.43
C GLN A 20 -26.42 -6.81 8.17
N VAL A 21 -25.99 -5.90 7.32
CA VAL A 21 -24.58 -5.67 7.04
C VAL A 21 -24.28 -4.20 7.21
N THR A 22 -23.07 -3.93 7.71
CA THR A 22 -22.52 -2.60 7.81
C THR A 22 -21.57 -2.40 6.65
N ILE A 23 -21.89 -1.43 5.79
CA ILE A 23 -21.11 -1.10 4.60
C ILE A 23 -20.43 0.25 4.83
N ARG A 24 -19.12 0.29 4.68
CA ARG A 24 -18.35 1.54 4.58
C ARG A 24 -18.36 1.98 3.12
N LEU A 25 -18.95 3.14 2.88
CA LEU A 25 -18.83 3.91 1.64
C LEU A 25 -17.65 4.89 1.78
N LEU A 26 -17.40 5.71 0.74
CA LEU A 26 -16.29 6.67 0.76
C LEU A 26 -16.37 7.63 1.96
N ASP A 27 -17.52 8.30 2.14
CA ASP A 27 -17.67 9.37 3.13
C ASP A 27 -18.47 8.96 4.38
N GLU A 28 -19.06 7.77 4.37
CA GLU A 28 -19.95 7.34 5.46
C GLU A 28 -19.99 5.83 5.66
N THR A 29 -20.68 5.41 6.72
CA THR A 29 -20.96 4.00 7.00
C THR A 29 -22.45 3.83 7.23
N ILE A 30 -23.04 2.91 6.47
CA ILE A 30 -24.47 2.63 6.50
C ILE A 30 -24.74 1.20 6.96
N VAL A 31 -25.94 0.98 7.51
CA VAL A 31 -26.41 -0.34 7.92
C VAL A 31 -27.71 -0.63 7.19
N LEU A 32 -27.75 -1.77 6.51
CA LEU A 32 -28.87 -2.17 5.67
C LEU A 32 -29.09 -3.70 5.72
N PRO A 33 -30.29 -4.17 5.35
CA PRO A 33 -30.55 -5.61 5.19
C PRO A 33 -29.59 -6.26 4.19
N LEU A 34 -29.21 -7.51 4.45
CA LEU A 34 -28.35 -8.26 3.52
C LEU A 34 -28.96 -8.39 2.11
N SER A 35 -30.29 -8.40 2.00
CA SER A 35 -31.02 -8.48 0.72
C SER A 35 -30.88 -7.23 -0.15
N GLU A 36 -30.41 -6.12 0.40
CA GLU A 36 -30.21 -4.86 -0.32
C GLU A 36 -28.77 -4.67 -0.81
N VAL A 37 -27.90 -5.66 -0.59
CA VAL A 37 -26.49 -5.62 -0.99
C VAL A 37 -26.23 -6.56 -2.15
N THR A 38 -25.66 -6.01 -3.23
CA THR A 38 -25.18 -6.78 -4.37
C THR A 38 -23.68 -6.99 -4.25
N PRO A 39 -23.18 -8.24 -4.25
CA PRO A 39 -21.75 -8.52 -4.28
C PRO A 39 -21.09 -7.95 -5.53
N VAL A 40 -19.91 -7.35 -5.37
CA VAL A 40 -19.10 -6.81 -6.47
C VAL A 40 -17.66 -7.22 -6.23
N ALA A 41 -16.92 -7.51 -7.31
CA ALA A 41 -15.50 -7.83 -7.22
C ALA A 41 -14.73 -6.66 -6.57
N PRO A 42 -13.77 -6.90 -5.66
CA PRO A 42 -13.07 -5.83 -4.95
C PRO A 42 -12.42 -4.79 -5.88
N VAL A 43 -11.80 -5.22 -6.99
CA VAL A 43 -11.18 -4.31 -7.96
C VAL A 43 -12.19 -3.35 -8.59
N VAL A 44 -13.37 -3.85 -8.92
CA VAL A 44 -14.46 -3.03 -9.49
C VAL A 44 -14.99 -2.07 -8.43
N ALA A 45 -15.19 -2.54 -7.20
CA ALA A 45 -15.65 -1.67 -6.11
C ALA A 45 -14.68 -0.52 -5.85
N LEU A 46 -13.36 -0.76 -5.89
CA LEU A 46 -12.35 0.29 -5.73
C LEU A 46 -12.31 1.26 -6.92
N LEU A 47 -12.38 0.76 -8.16
CA LEU A 47 -12.38 1.61 -9.35
C LEU A 47 -13.56 2.60 -9.38
N LEU A 48 -14.68 2.22 -8.76
CA LEU A 48 -15.92 2.97 -8.78
C LEU A 48 -16.27 3.64 -7.43
N GLU A 49 -15.42 3.50 -6.39
CA GLU A 49 -15.74 3.94 -5.02
C GLU A 49 -16.03 5.44 -4.91
N ALA A 50 -15.28 6.26 -5.65
CA ALA A 50 -15.41 7.72 -5.62
C ALA A 50 -16.41 8.28 -6.64
N LEU A 51 -17.12 7.40 -7.35
CA LEU A 51 -18.08 7.79 -8.38
C LEU A 51 -19.51 7.69 -7.86
N GLU A 52 -20.35 8.62 -8.31
CA GLU A 52 -21.78 8.63 -8.01
C GLU A 52 -22.57 8.18 -9.25
N PHE A 53 -23.35 7.11 -9.10
CA PHE A 53 -24.20 6.59 -10.16
C PHE A 53 -25.67 6.91 -9.83
N SER A 54 -26.17 8.04 -10.32
CA SER A 54 -27.57 8.43 -10.09
C SER A 54 -28.55 7.45 -10.74
N GLU A 55 -29.61 7.11 -10.02
CA GLU A 55 -30.71 6.28 -10.54
C GLU A 55 -31.50 6.95 -11.69
N GLU A 56 -31.31 8.25 -11.92
CA GLU A 56 -31.91 8.94 -13.06
C GLU A 56 -31.20 8.61 -14.38
N VAL A 57 -29.93 8.20 -14.31
CA VAL A 57 -29.05 7.97 -15.46
C VAL A 57 -28.74 6.49 -15.64
N TRP A 58 -28.53 5.78 -14.53
CA TRP A 58 -28.14 4.38 -14.53
C TRP A 58 -29.25 3.52 -13.98
N ASP A 59 -29.54 2.41 -14.65
CA ASP A 59 -30.29 1.33 -14.03
C ASP A 59 -29.37 0.24 -13.44
N PHE A 60 -29.97 -0.67 -12.68
CA PHE A 60 -29.24 -1.72 -11.99
C PHE A 60 -28.57 -2.70 -12.96
N ASP A 61 -29.27 -3.07 -14.04
CA ASP A 61 -28.78 -4.07 -14.99
C ASP A 61 -27.63 -3.50 -15.81
N GLU A 62 -27.74 -2.24 -16.26
CA GLU A 62 -26.67 -1.50 -16.94
C GLU A 62 -25.40 -1.41 -16.08
N LEU A 63 -25.54 -1.12 -14.79
CA LEU A 63 -24.39 -1.03 -13.90
C LEU A 63 -23.77 -2.41 -13.62
N VAL A 64 -24.58 -3.46 -13.56
CA VAL A 64 -24.08 -4.85 -13.48
C VAL A 64 -23.36 -5.23 -14.77
N GLU A 65 -23.85 -4.85 -15.94
CA GLU A 65 -23.15 -5.03 -17.22
C GLU A 65 -21.82 -4.27 -17.24
N ALA A 66 -21.79 -3.04 -16.73
CA ALA A 66 -20.55 -2.27 -16.59
C ALA A 66 -19.54 -2.98 -15.68
N HIS A 67 -19.96 -3.58 -14.57
CA HIS A 67 -19.06 -4.38 -13.72
C HIS A 67 -18.43 -5.56 -14.46
N HIS A 68 -19.23 -6.28 -15.25
CA HIS A 68 -18.74 -7.39 -16.04
C HIS A 68 -17.80 -6.90 -17.14
N ALA A 69 -18.12 -5.80 -17.82
CA ALA A 69 -17.26 -5.20 -18.82
C ALA A 69 -15.89 -4.77 -18.23
N ILE A 70 -15.88 -4.19 -17.03
CA ILE A 70 -14.64 -3.84 -16.32
C ILE A 70 -13.82 -5.10 -16.04
N LEU A 71 -14.42 -6.16 -15.50
CA LEU A 71 -13.71 -7.41 -15.20
C LEU A 71 -13.19 -8.08 -16.47
N ASP A 72 -13.98 -8.14 -17.53
CA ASP A 72 -13.58 -8.70 -18.83
C ASP A 72 -12.43 -7.90 -19.45
N ARG A 73 -12.41 -6.57 -19.28
CA ARG A 73 -11.30 -5.74 -19.75
C ARG A 73 -10.06 -5.90 -18.90
N ILE A 74 -10.18 -6.14 -17.59
CA ILE A 74 -9.03 -6.43 -16.72
C ILE A 74 -8.48 -7.82 -17.02
N CYS A 75 -9.31 -8.85 -16.88
CA CYS A 75 -8.85 -10.24 -16.97
C CYS A 75 -8.66 -10.73 -18.41
N GLY A 76 -9.22 -10.00 -19.39
CA GLY A 76 -9.39 -10.50 -20.73
C GLY A 76 -10.56 -11.49 -20.83
N ASN A 77 -10.94 -11.78 -22.07
CA ASN A 77 -11.96 -12.79 -22.37
C ASN A 77 -11.60 -13.55 -23.65
N ILE A 78 -12.52 -14.35 -24.18
CA ILE A 78 -12.28 -15.19 -25.38
C ILE A 78 -11.86 -14.34 -26.59
N THR A 79 -12.28 -13.07 -26.64
CA THR A 79 -12.13 -12.19 -27.81
C THR A 79 -11.14 -11.04 -27.60
N SER A 80 -10.76 -10.73 -26.36
CA SER A 80 -9.89 -9.59 -26.04
C SER A 80 -8.84 -9.98 -25.01
N VAL A 81 -7.64 -9.43 -25.20
CA VAL A 81 -6.60 -9.48 -24.17
C VAL A 81 -6.98 -8.50 -23.05
N GLY A 82 -6.70 -8.88 -21.80
CA GLY A 82 -6.89 -8.00 -20.66
C GLY A 82 -5.94 -6.79 -20.68
N SER A 83 -6.23 -5.79 -19.86
CA SER A 83 -5.42 -4.60 -19.63
C SER A 83 -5.41 -4.24 -18.16
N ASN A 84 -4.27 -3.77 -17.66
CA ASN A 84 -4.15 -3.12 -16.36
C ASN A 84 -4.12 -1.59 -16.46
N ASN A 85 -4.33 -1.02 -17.65
CA ASN A 85 -4.45 0.42 -17.83
C ASN A 85 -5.86 0.89 -17.44
N ILE A 86 -5.96 1.70 -16.38
CA ILE A 86 -7.25 2.15 -15.83
C ILE A 86 -8.13 2.89 -16.86
N PRO A 87 -7.60 3.88 -17.62
CA PRO A 87 -8.36 4.51 -18.70
C PRO A 87 -8.96 3.53 -19.71
N ASP A 88 -8.17 2.55 -20.19
CA ASP A 88 -8.66 1.55 -21.16
C ASP A 88 -9.75 0.66 -20.53
N VAL A 89 -9.58 0.29 -19.25
CA VAL A 89 -10.54 -0.54 -18.52
C VAL A 89 -11.88 0.19 -18.33
N LEU A 90 -11.86 1.50 -18.09
CA LEU A 90 -13.04 2.30 -17.80
C LEU A 90 -13.60 3.05 -19.02
N GLU A 91 -13.03 2.84 -20.21
CA GLU A 91 -13.42 3.53 -21.44
C GLU A 91 -14.93 3.39 -21.72
N GLY A 92 -15.60 4.53 -21.90
CA GLY A 92 -17.04 4.59 -22.18
C GLY A 92 -17.96 4.25 -21.00
N ILE A 93 -17.40 3.93 -19.82
CA ILE A 93 -18.15 3.71 -18.57
C ILE A 93 -18.01 4.94 -17.67
N VAL A 94 -16.81 5.49 -17.57
CA VAL A 94 -16.48 6.66 -16.75
C VAL A 94 -16.04 7.80 -17.66
N GLU A 95 -16.54 9.01 -17.39
CA GLU A 95 -16.13 10.21 -18.10
C GLU A 95 -14.66 10.58 -17.77
N ASP A 96 -13.92 11.12 -18.75
CA ASP A 96 -12.51 11.48 -18.58
C ASP A 96 -12.25 12.43 -17.40
N SER A 97 -13.18 13.33 -17.09
CA SER A 97 -13.06 14.27 -15.96
C SER A 97 -13.20 13.63 -14.59
N SER A 98 -13.82 12.45 -14.52
CA SER A 98 -14.08 11.69 -13.29
C SER A 98 -13.20 10.45 -13.20
N MET A 99 -12.27 10.27 -14.14
CA MET A 99 -11.40 9.11 -14.22
C MET A 99 -10.52 9.02 -12.95
N PRO A 100 -10.52 7.88 -12.23
CA PRO A 100 -9.65 7.72 -11.08
C PRO A 100 -8.18 7.68 -11.50
N THR A 101 -7.31 8.21 -10.65
CA THR A 101 -5.86 8.19 -10.88
C THR A 101 -5.26 6.88 -10.37
N SER A 102 -4.30 6.31 -11.09
CA SER A 102 -3.59 5.08 -10.70
C SER A 102 -2.89 5.16 -9.33
N GLU A 103 -2.45 6.36 -8.94
CA GLU A 103 -1.81 6.66 -7.66
C GLU A 103 -2.80 6.95 -6.52
N ALA A 104 -4.12 6.95 -6.78
CA ALA A 104 -5.12 7.20 -5.74
C ALA A 104 -4.96 6.20 -4.59
N GLU A 105 -4.92 6.72 -3.36
CA GLU A 105 -4.79 5.91 -2.15
C GLU A 105 -6.15 5.36 -1.74
N MET A 106 -6.29 4.04 -1.80
CA MET A 106 -7.51 3.33 -1.43
C MET A 106 -7.38 2.74 -0.03
N THR A 107 -8.44 2.85 0.78
CA THR A 107 -8.45 2.31 2.15
C THR A 107 -9.38 1.11 2.25
N TRP A 108 -8.82 -0.05 2.59
CA TRP A 108 -9.54 -1.33 2.60
C TRP A 108 -9.26 -2.12 3.86
N ILE A 109 -10.26 -2.85 4.38
CA ILE A 109 -10.05 -3.86 5.42
C ILE A 109 -9.54 -5.13 4.75
N ASN A 110 -8.34 -5.55 5.12
CA ASN A 110 -7.77 -6.80 4.62
C ASN A 110 -8.60 -7.99 5.15
N PRO A 111 -9.21 -8.80 4.27
CA PRO A 111 -10.10 -9.89 4.71
C PRO A 111 -9.36 -11.02 5.44
N LYS A 112 -8.04 -11.13 5.29
CA LYS A 112 -7.22 -12.15 5.97
C LYS A 112 -6.84 -11.75 7.38
N THR A 113 -6.55 -10.47 7.61
CA THR A 113 -6.01 -9.97 8.89
C THR A 113 -7.02 -9.16 9.70
N GLY A 114 -8.08 -8.65 9.06
CA GLY A 114 -9.01 -7.68 9.64
C GLY A 114 -8.42 -6.28 9.85
N ALA A 115 -7.16 -6.06 9.45
CA ALA A 115 -6.52 -4.76 9.56
C ALA A 115 -6.92 -3.84 8.40
N GLU A 116 -7.12 -2.57 8.71
CA GLU A 116 -7.22 -1.54 7.69
C GLU A 116 -5.84 -1.31 7.05
N VAL A 117 -5.83 -1.24 5.73
CA VAL A 117 -4.64 -1.03 4.91
C VAL A 117 -4.91 0.03 3.86
N THR A 118 -3.87 0.78 3.52
CA THR A 118 -3.89 1.79 2.46
C THR A 118 -2.88 1.41 1.38
N PHE A 119 -3.30 1.48 0.12
CA PHE A 119 -2.46 1.13 -1.04
C PHE A 119 -2.95 1.86 -2.29
N ALA A 120 -2.09 1.96 -3.31
CA ALA A 120 -2.44 2.61 -4.57
C ALA A 120 -3.46 1.79 -5.36
N LEU A 121 -4.43 2.45 -6.00
CA LEU A 121 -5.46 1.80 -6.84
C LEU A 121 -4.84 0.91 -7.92
N GLN A 122 -3.73 1.34 -8.54
CA GLN A 122 -3.04 0.54 -9.55
C GLN A 122 -2.62 -0.85 -9.06
N HIS A 123 -2.23 -0.97 -7.79
CA HIS A 123 -1.84 -2.26 -7.22
C HIS A 123 -3.00 -3.27 -7.26
N ALA A 124 -4.21 -2.80 -6.95
CA ALA A 124 -5.42 -3.62 -7.01
C ALA A 124 -5.71 -4.10 -8.45
N VAL A 125 -5.55 -3.20 -9.42
CA VAL A 125 -5.77 -3.50 -10.84
C VAL A 125 -4.69 -4.45 -11.38
N ASP A 126 -3.42 -4.23 -11.05
CA ASP A 126 -2.31 -5.11 -11.41
C ASP A 126 -2.50 -6.51 -10.82
N TYR A 127 -2.95 -6.59 -9.56
CA TYR A 127 -3.25 -7.87 -8.93
C TYR A 127 -4.34 -8.62 -9.71
N ALA A 128 -5.47 -7.99 -10.01
CA ALA A 128 -6.53 -8.61 -10.77
C ALA A 128 -6.06 -9.02 -12.18
N TYR A 129 -5.34 -8.14 -12.88
CA TYR A 129 -4.81 -8.42 -14.22
C TYR A 129 -3.89 -9.65 -14.26
N TYR A 130 -2.92 -9.74 -13.35
CA TYR A 130 -1.94 -10.83 -13.37
C TYR A 130 -2.45 -12.13 -12.74
N LEU A 131 -3.21 -12.05 -11.64
CA LEU A 131 -3.58 -13.24 -10.86
C LEU A 131 -4.97 -13.74 -11.24
N ASP A 132 -5.94 -12.84 -11.43
CA ASP A 132 -7.30 -13.22 -11.81
C ASP A 132 -7.43 -13.35 -13.34
N GLY A 133 -6.64 -12.58 -14.10
CA GLY A 133 -6.52 -12.68 -15.57
C GLY A 133 -5.52 -13.70 -16.09
N ASP A 134 -4.83 -14.43 -15.21
CA ASP A 134 -3.84 -15.49 -15.53
C ASP A 134 -2.73 -15.02 -16.52
N VAL A 135 -2.33 -13.75 -16.42
CA VAL A 135 -1.29 -13.18 -17.28
C VAL A 135 0.10 -13.53 -16.77
N HIS A 136 0.98 -13.94 -17.68
CA HIS A 136 2.34 -14.36 -17.36
C HIS A 136 3.42 -13.63 -18.17
N PRO A 137 4.61 -13.42 -17.59
CA PRO A 137 5.01 -13.77 -16.22
C PRO A 137 4.44 -12.77 -15.19
N VAL A 138 4.09 -13.26 -13.99
CA VAL A 138 3.62 -12.40 -12.89
C VAL A 138 4.81 -11.62 -12.29
N PRO A 139 4.79 -10.27 -12.31
CA PRO A 139 5.84 -9.46 -11.70
C PRO A 139 5.89 -9.63 -10.18
N THR A 140 7.09 -9.53 -9.61
CA THR A 140 7.27 -9.57 -8.14
C THR A 140 6.65 -8.37 -7.43
N THR A 141 6.26 -7.32 -8.15
CA THR A 141 5.61 -6.12 -7.62
C THR A 141 4.14 -6.32 -7.24
N VAL A 142 3.48 -7.35 -7.77
CA VAL A 142 2.03 -7.60 -7.59
C VAL A 142 1.63 -7.99 -6.16
N GLY A 143 2.60 -8.35 -5.31
CA GLY A 143 2.33 -8.67 -3.91
C GLY A 143 1.61 -10.01 -3.70
N SER A 144 1.29 -10.30 -2.44
CA SER A 144 0.66 -11.55 -2.02
C SER A 144 -0.85 -11.46 -1.86
N SER A 145 -1.42 -10.27 -2.04
CA SER A 145 -2.85 -10.01 -1.95
C SER A 145 -3.22 -8.72 -2.68
N PHE A 146 -4.44 -8.68 -3.19
CA PHE A 146 -5.10 -7.52 -3.79
C PHE A 146 -4.96 -6.21 -3.00
N CYS A 147 -4.87 -6.26 -1.66
CA CYS A 147 -4.74 -5.08 -0.79
C CYS A 147 -3.37 -4.95 -0.13
N GLN A 148 -2.37 -5.73 -0.56
CA GLN A 148 -1.02 -5.73 0.02
C GLN A 148 0.05 -5.68 -1.07
N PRO A 149 0.54 -4.47 -1.43
CA PRO A 149 1.67 -4.33 -2.33
C PRO A 149 2.94 -4.96 -1.77
N SER A 150 3.78 -5.48 -2.67
CA SER A 150 5.11 -5.97 -2.31
C SER A 150 5.89 -4.84 -1.62
N VAL A 151 6.47 -5.14 -0.45
CA VAL A 151 7.18 -4.20 0.45
C VAL A 151 8.35 -3.46 -0.23
N GLN A 152 8.71 -3.79 -1.47
CA GLN A 152 9.83 -3.18 -2.17
C GLN A 152 9.64 -1.69 -2.53
N MET A 153 8.42 -1.14 -2.50
CA MET A 153 8.19 0.26 -2.95
C MET A 153 7.84 1.27 -1.84
N SER A 154 7.46 0.85 -0.64
CA SER A 154 7.24 1.77 0.49
C SER A 154 8.55 2.21 1.19
N SER A 155 9.71 1.69 0.77
CA SER A 155 11.02 2.07 1.33
C SER A 155 11.79 3.13 0.51
N ARG A 156 11.12 3.99 -0.27
CA ARG A 156 11.75 5.18 -0.89
C ARG A 156 10.97 6.48 -0.70
N ARG A 157 10.45 6.70 0.50
CA ARG A 157 10.42 8.05 1.09
C ARG A 157 11.03 7.98 2.48
N ARG A 158 12.37 8.00 2.53
CA ARG A 158 13.05 8.53 3.72
C ARG A 158 12.66 10.01 3.79
N PRO A 159 11.99 10.50 4.85
CA PRO A 159 12.14 11.89 5.18
C PRO A 159 13.63 12.15 5.36
N ASP A 160 14.07 13.28 4.81
CA ASP A 160 15.42 13.80 4.98
C ASP A 160 15.78 13.73 6.47
N SER A 161 16.65 12.79 6.78
CA SER A 161 17.21 12.58 8.10
C SER A 161 18.65 12.20 7.82
N THR A 162 19.42 13.26 7.69
CA THR A 162 20.87 13.29 7.73
C THR A 162 21.39 12.20 8.67
N SER A 163 22.10 11.23 8.12
CA SER A 163 23.00 10.39 8.90
C SER A 163 24.24 10.16 8.06
N PRO A 164 25.41 10.57 8.57
CA PRO A 164 26.62 10.70 7.78
C PRO A 164 27.20 9.32 7.50
N SER A 165 27.54 9.09 6.24
CA SER A 165 28.53 8.11 5.85
C SER A 165 29.88 8.55 6.44
N VAL A 166 30.25 7.94 7.57
CA VAL A 166 31.63 7.90 8.02
C VAL A 166 32.44 7.03 7.05
N SER A 167 32.92 7.67 5.99
CA SER A 167 34.22 7.30 5.42
C SER A 167 35.28 8.03 6.23
N SER A 168 36.01 7.24 7.02
CA SER A 168 37.39 7.44 7.46
C SER A 168 37.86 8.87 7.80
N ASN A 169 38.22 9.03 9.08
CA ASN A 169 39.10 10.07 9.63
C ASN A 169 38.55 11.50 9.67
N ALA A 170 37.83 11.83 10.74
CA ALA A 170 38.10 13.05 11.53
C ALA A 170 37.19 13.13 12.77
N LEU A 171 37.85 13.11 13.94
CA LEU A 171 37.49 13.84 15.16
C LEU A 171 36.35 13.28 16.04
N THR A 172 36.81 12.43 16.96
CA THR A 172 36.41 12.36 18.38
C THR A 172 36.15 13.75 18.98
N LEU A 173 34.90 14.16 19.17
CA LEU A 173 34.63 15.44 19.82
C LEU A 173 33.52 15.46 20.86
N PHE A 174 32.61 14.49 20.92
CA PHE A 174 31.64 14.42 22.02
C PHE A 174 31.26 12.96 22.31
N ASP A 175 32.10 12.31 23.11
CA ASP A 175 31.79 11.03 23.74
C ASP A 175 31.38 11.30 25.21
N PRO A 176 30.13 11.02 25.59
CA PRO A 176 29.60 11.29 26.94
C PRO A 176 29.98 10.22 27.99
N GLU A 177 30.85 9.26 27.68
CA GLU A 177 31.34 8.23 28.63
C GLU A 177 32.70 8.56 29.27
N LEU A 178 32.92 9.82 29.67
CA LEU A 178 34.01 10.18 30.58
C LEU A 178 33.43 10.70 31.89
N ASP A 179 32.84 9.79 32.66
CA ASP A 179 32.76 9.92 34.11
C ASP A 179 32.58 8.51 34.69
N ASP A 180 33.68 7.91 35.12
CA ASP A 180 33.67 6.99 36.27
C ASP A 180 35.12 6.78 36.73
N ASP A 181 35.39 7.34 37.90
CA ASP A 181 36.52 7.04 38.77
C ASP A 181 36.62 5.54 39.05
N ASP A 182 37.82 4.94 39.01
CA ASP A 182 38.34 4.15 40.14
C ASP A 182 39.82 3.76 39.90
N ASP A 183 40.57 3.91 40.98
CA ASP A 183 41.97 3.61 41.19
C ASP A 183 42.31 2.13 40.96
N SER A 184 43.54 1.85 40.50
CA SER A 184 44.44 0.91 41.19
C SER A 184 45.82 0.79 40.52
N ILE A 185 46.77 1.51 41.10
CA ILE A 185 48.11 1.05 41.53
C ILE A 185 48.89 0.19 40.51
N SER A 186 49.92 0.79 39.90
CA SER A 186 50.98 0.07 39.20
C SER A 186 52.33 0.41 39.82
N GLU A 187 52.96 -0.55 40.49
CA GLU A 187 54.40 -0.62 40.80
C GLU A 187 54.74 -2.07 41.22
N PRO A 188 56.02 -2.49 41.23
CA PRO A 188 57.12 -2.14 40.31
C PRO A 188 58.00 -3.36 39.97
N ILE A 189 58.68 -3.40 38.81
CA ILE A 189 59.91 -4.20 38.61
C ILE A 189 60.69 -3.57 37.44
N ASP A 190 61.67 -2.70 37.65
CA ASP A 190 63.05 -2.85 38.16
C ASP A 190 64.09 -3.26 37.08
N GLN A 191 64.95 -2.27 36.82
CA GLN A 191 66.37 -2.26 36.44
C GLN A 191 66.99 -3.37 35.57
N THR A 192 67.67 -2.94 34.50
CA THR A 192 69.07 -3.28 34.14
C THR A 192 69.54 -2.22 33.09
N THR A 193 70.35 -1.19 33.43
CA THR A 193 71.84 -1.17 33.46
C THR A 193 72.40 -1.25 32.00
N VAL A 194 73.23 -0.38 31.42
CA VAL A 194 74.19 0.65 31.86
C VAL A 194 74.82 1.35 30.64
N ASP A 195 75.34 2.58 30.88
CA ASP A 195 76.58 3.19 30.35
C ASP A 195 76.72 3.46 28.83
N ALA A 196 77.41 4.48 28.33
CA ALA A 196 78.37 5.42 28.90
C ALA A 196 78.40 6.68 27.99
N ALA A 197 78.43 7.89 28.59
CA ALA A 197 79.60 8.78 28.66
C ALA A 197 80.25 9.15 27.31
N GLY A 198 80.17 10.44 26.95
CA GLY A 198 80.81 10.99 25.75
C GLY A 198 80.71 12.51 25.69
N SER A 199 81.36 13.15 26.65
CA SER A 199 81.41 14.59 26.91
C SER A 199 82.25 15.40 25.90
N LEU A 200 81.70 16.55 25.51
CA LEU A 200 82.33 17.87 25.28
C LEU A 200 83.29 18.12 24.10
N ARG A 201 83.10 19.33 23.58
CA ARG A 201 84.05 20.30 22.98
C ARG A 201 85.54 20.02 23.18
#